data_AF-A0A645HQP6-F1
#
_entry.id   AF-A0A645HQP6-F1
#
_cell.length_a   1.000
_cell.length_b   1.000
_cell.length_c   1.000
_cell.angle_alpha   90.00
_cell.angle_beta   90.00
_cell.angle_gamma   90.00
#
_symmetry.space_group_name_H-M   'P 1'
#
loop_
_entity.id
_entity.type
_entity.pdbx_description
1 polymer ?
#
loop_
_entity_poly.entity_id
_entity_poly.type
_entity_poly.pdbx_seq_one_letter_code
_entity_poly.pdbx_strand_id
1 'polypeptide(L)'
;MDISRVTEGCIFLSPVKVDGAGIYFGDVHLTQGNGELAGHTIDICAELEVKIHLLKGLRLDGPVILPTKSELDPRFLPFTDEEFAQAEKLRAKYGERIGYRRFPVQVVGSGSNLSLAIEDAVDRAACMTGLCHEEIKNLGTIAGGVDIGRTTGTVYLTLMLPEPIINALGLSDLVHQLYD
;
A
#
# COMPACT_ATOMS: atom_id res chain seq x y z
N MET A 1 -2.64 9.71 11.62
CA MET A 1 -1.98 9.34 10.33
C MET A 1 -2.89 9.73 9.18
N ASP A 2 -4.21 9.63 9.41
CA ASP A 2 -5.21 10.41 8.69
C ASP A 2 -5.19 10.02 7.20
N ILE A 3 -5.18 8.71 6.98
CA ILE A 3 -5.23 8.10 5.65
C ILE A 3 -6.59 7.41 5.53
N SER A 4 -7.43 7.95 4.65
CA SER A 4 -8.80 7.47 4.40
C SER A 4 -8.89 6.03 3.89
N ARG A 5 -7.75 5.41 3.52
CA ARG A 5 -7.65 4.02 3.04
C ARG A 5 -7.47 3.00 4.18
N VAL A 6 -7.22 3.46 5.41
CA VAL A 6 -7.16 2.58 6.60
C VAL A 6 -8.58 2.35 7.08
N THR A 7 -9.25 1.37 6.48
CA THR A 7 -10.67 1.07 6.69
C THR A 7 -10.87 -0.41 7.05
N GLU A 8 -12.12 -0.79 7.36
CA GLU A 8 -12.49 -2.18 7.58
C GLU A 8 -12.03 -3.07 6.43
N GLY A 9 -11.38 -4.19 6.76
CA GLY A 9 -10.88 -5.18 5.80
C GLY A 9 -9.49 -4.88 5.23
N CYS A 10 -8.91 -3.70 5.44
CA CYS A 10 -7.53 -3.46 5.01
C CYS A 10 -6.55 -4.26 5.89
N ILE A 11 -5.35 -4.54 5.36
CA ILE A 11 -4.24 -5.08 6.15
C ILE A 11 -3.22 -3.98 6.38
N PHE A 12 -2.97 -3.67 7.65
CA PHE A 12 -2.00 -2.67 8.07
C PHE A 12 -0.73 -3.35 8.61
N LEU A 13 0.40 -3.12 7.94
CA LEU A 13 1.71 -3.63 8.31
C LEU A 13 2.49 -2.52 9.03
N SER A 14 2.96 -2.81 10.23
CA SER A 14 3.75 -1.87 11.05
C SER A 14 5.02 -2.53 11.57
N PRO A 15 6.17 -1.84 11.56
CA PRO A 15 7.40 -2.37 12.15
C PRO A 15 7.29 -2.48 13.67
N VAL A 16 7.79 -3.59 14.21
CA VAL A 16 7.92 -3.78 15.67
C VAL A 16 9.24 -3.13 16.13
N LYS A 17 9.14 -1.96 16.77
CA LYS A 17 10.30 -1.18 17.25
C LYS A 17 10.59 -1.35 18.74
N VAL A 18 9.65 -1.92 19.49
CA VAL A 18 9.75 -2.18 20.94
C VAL A 18 9.14 -3.55 21.27
N ASP A 19 9.55 -4.12 22.41
CA ASP A 19 8.98 -5.38 22.90
C ASP A 19 7.47 -5.23 23.13
N GLY A 20 6.69 -6.22 22.66
CA GLY A 20 5.23 -6.16 22.69
C GLY A 20 4.58 -5.23 21.66
N ALA A 21 5.37 -4.63 20.75
CA ALA A 21 4.96 -3.75 19.66
C ALA A 21 4.30 -2.40 20.05
N GLY A 22 3.66 -2.31 21.22
CA GLY A 22 3.07 -1.06 21.70
C GLY A 22 1.92 -0.56 20.83
N ILE A 23 1.02 -1.45 20.44
CA ILE A 23 -0.08 -1.14 19.51
C ILE A 23 -1.19 -0.36 20.23
N TYR A 24 -1.63 0.75 19.64
CA TYR A 24 -2.77 1.55 20.07
C TYR A 24 -3.57 2.03 18.85
N PHE A 25 -4.88 2.15 19.03
CA PHE A 25 -5.82 2.68 18.04
C PHE A 25 -6.64 3.79 18.67
N GLY A 26 -7.03 4.77 17.87
CA GLY A 26 -7.81 5.94 18.27
C GLY A 26 -8.01 6.86 17.08
N ASP A 27 -8.59 8.04 17.33
CA ASP A 27 -8.83 9.06 16.30
C ASP A 27 -9.63 8.49 15.11
N VAL A 28 -10.78 7.89 15.43
CA VAL A 28 -11.63 7.24 14.43
C VAL A 28 -12.50 8.29 13.76
N HIS A 29 -12.54 8.24 12.44
CA HIS A 29 -13.29 9.19 11.61
C HIS A 29 -14.44 8.47 10.91
N LEU A 30 -15.65 9.04 10.95
CA LEU A 30 -16.78 8.56 10.15
C LEU A 30 -16.54 8.81 8.66
N THR A 31 -15.93 9.96 8.34
CA THR A 31 -15.56 10.32 6.98
C THR A 31 -14.38 11.28 7.01
N GLN A 32 -13.44 11.07 6.09
CA GLN A 32 -12.29 11.93 5.88
C GLN A 32 -11.94 11.97 4.40
N GLY A 33 -11.81 13.17 3.84
CA GLY A 33 -11.24 13.38 2.51
C GLY A 33 -9.71 13.35 2.55
N ASN A 34 -9.10 13.01 1.41
CA ASN A 34 -7.65 13.10 1.24
C ASN A 34 -7.15 14.54 1.51
N GLY A 35 -6.11 14.67 2.33
CA GLY A 35 -5.49 15.94 2.69
C GLY A 35 -5.98 16.58 3.98
N GLU A 36 -7.14 16.19 4.51
CA GLU A 36 -7.71 16.73 5.75
C GLU A 36 -7.66 18.27 5.81
N LEU A 37 -8.16 18.93 4.75
CA LEU A 37 -7.88 20.35 4.49
C LEU A 37 -8.31 21.31 5.60
N ALA A 38 -9.37 20.98 6.34
CA ALA A 38 -9.87 21.78 7.45
C ALA A 38 -9.08 21.57 8.76
N GLY A 39 -8.16 20.61 8.81
CA GLY A 39 -7.42 20.23 10.01
C GLY A 39 -8.27 19.48 11.06
N HIS A 40 -9.45 18.99 10.66
CA HIS A 40 -10.30 18.10 11.44
C HIS A 40 -11.15 17.21 10.51
N THR A 41 -11.84 16.24 11.07
CA THR A 41 -12.74 15.32 10.35
C THR A 41 -14.14 15.30 10.96
N ILE A 42 -14.96 14.28 10.64
CA ILE A 42 -16.09 13.89 11.49
C ILE A 42 -15.60 12.82 12.47
N ASP A 43 -15.10 13.27 13.61
CA ASP A 43 -14.53 12.39 14.64
C ASP A 43 -15.64 11.66 15.42
N ILE A 44 -15.46 10.37 15.65
CA ILE A 44 -16.43 9.51 16.33
C ILE A 44 -15.78 8.63 17.40
N CYS A 45 -16.59 8.17 18.35
CA CYS A 45 -16.24 7.03 19.19
C CYS A 45 -16.62 5.75 18.43
N ALA A 46 -15.72 4.77 18.41
CA ALA A 46 -15.96 3.48 17.78
C ALA A 46 -15.30 2.35 18.57
N GLU A 47 -15.87 1.16 18.46
CA GLU A 47 -15.23 -0.09 18.87
C GLU A 47 -14.55 -0.70 17.66
N LEU A 48 -13.29 -1.11 17.81
CA LEU A 48 -12.52 -1.74 16.74
C LEU A 48 -12.23 -3.20 17.11
N GLU A 49 -12.55 -4.12 16.21
CA GLU A 49 -12.06 -5.49 16.26
C GLU A 49 -10.84 -5.63 15.34
N VAL A 50 -9.69 -6.01 15.90
CA VAL A 50 -8.44 -6.13 15.16
C VAL A 50 -7.82 -7.50 15.36
N LYS A 51 -7.37 -8.11 14.26
CA LYS A 51 -6.63 -9.37 14.28
C LYS A 51 -5.15 -9.09 14.05
N ILE A 52 -4.32 -9.47 15.02
CA ILE A 52 -2.88 -9.19 15.00
C ILE A 52 -2.12 -10.45 14.64
N HIS A 53 -1.24 -10.33 13.63
CA HIS A 53 -0.32 -11.37 13.19
C HIS A 53 1.12 -10.87 13.29
N LEU A 54 2.00 -11.66 13.88
CA LEU A 54 3.43 -11.36 13.94
C LEU A 54 4.14 -11.95 12.71
N LEU A 55 4.55 -11.09 11.79
CA LEU A 55 5.38 -11.47 10.65
C LEU A 55 6.86 -11.36 11.02
N LYS A 56 7.64 -12.40 10.70
CA LYS A 56 9.09 -12.44 10.90
C LYS A 56 9.78 -12.34 9.55
N GLY A 57 10.97 -11.74 9.51
CA GLY A 57 11.78 -11.64 8.29
C GLY A 57 11.40 -10.50 7.34
N LEU A 58 10.27 -9.82 7.55
CA LEU A 58 9.92 -8.60 6.83
C LEU A 58 10.51 -7.37 7.55
N ARG A 59 11.43 -6.66 6.88
CA ARG A 59 11.99 -5.41 7.38
C ARG A 59 11.22 -4.22 6.81
N LEU A 60 10.59 -3.45 7.70
CA LEU A 60 9.92 -2.20 7.37
C LEU A 60 10.50 -1.06 8.20
N ASP A 61 10.63 0.12 7.62
CA ASP A 61 11.03 1.33 8.36
C ASP A 61 9.82 2.11 8.89
N GLY A 62 8.63 1.88 8.30
CA GLY A 62 7.35 2.47 8.71
C GLY A 62 6.14 1.73 8.11
N PRO A 63 4.94 2.33 8.21
CA PRO A 63 3.68 1.70 7.81
C PRO A 63 3.56 1.35 6.33
N VAL A 64 2.95 0.20 6.05
CA VAL A 64 2.53 -0.24 4.71
C VAL A 64 1.08 -0.71 4.80
N ILE A 65 0.27 -0.38 3.79
CA ILE A 65 -1.14 -0.72 3.72
C ILE A 65 -1.36 -1.63 2.52
N LEU A 66 -2.07 -2.74 2.73
CA LEU A 66 -2.73 -3.48 1.66
C LEU A 66 -4.20 -3.05 1.67
N PRO A 67 -4.61 -2.14 0.78
CA PRO A 67 -5.95 -1.55 0.80
C PRO A 67 -6.99 -2.58 0.34
N THR A 68 -8.24 -2.41 0.77
CA THR A 68 -9.34 -3.22 0.21
C THR A 68 -9.55 -2.88 -1.27
N LYS A 69 -10.13 -3.83 -2.02
CA LYS A 69 -10.40 -3.66 -3.45
C LYS A 69 -11.28 -2.44 -3.77
N SER A 70 -12.20 -2.09 -2.87
CA SER A 70 -13.12 -0.95 -3.04
C SER A 70 -12.44 0.41 -2.86
N GLU A 71 -11.32 0.47 -2.12
CA GLU A 71 -10.60 1.71 -1.83
C GLU A 71 -9.46 1.99 -2.82
N LEU A 72 -9.25 1.11 -3.80
CA LEU A 72 -8.27 1.25 -4.86
C LEU A 72 -8.79 2.07 -6.04
N ASP A 73 -7.89 2.81 -6.68
CA ASP A 73 -8.18 3.41 -7.98
C ASP A 73 -8.44 2.29 -9.02
N PRO A 74 -9.52 2.38 -9.82
CA PRO A 74 -9.84 1.36 -10.83
C PRO A 74 -8.71 1.05 -11.82
N ARG A 75 -7.76 1.97 -12.03
CA ARG A 75 -6.59 1.80 -12.91
C ARG A 75 -5.54 0.85 -12.32
N PHE A 76 -5.56 0.63 -11.00
CA PHE A 76 -4.55 -0.12 -10.26
C PHE A 76 -5.17 -1.29 -9.49
N LEU A 77 -6.20 -1.91 -10.06
CA LEU A 77 -6.76 -3.15 -9.54
C LEU A 77 -5.89 -4.35 -9.93
N PRO A 78 -5.77 -5.38 -9.07
CA PRO A 78 -5.27 -6.68 -9.47
C PRO A 78 -6.06 -7.22 -10.67
N PHE A 79 -5.36 -7.74 -11.67
CA PHE A 79 -5.99 -8.36 -12.82
C PHE A 79 -6.69 -9.66 -12.43
N THR A 80 -7.90 -9.84 -12.93
CA THR A 80 -8.63 -11.11 -12.82
C THR A 80 -7.91 -12.23 -13.58
N ASP A 81 -8.24 -13.48 -13.27
CA ASP A 81 -7.72 -14.64 -14.00
C ASP A 81 -8.00 -14.60 -15.50
N GLU A 82 -9.19 -14.12 -15.87
CA GLU A 82 -9.58 -14.00 -17.27
C GLU A 82 -8.74 -12.94 -18.00
N GLU A 83 -8.62 -11.74 -17.43
CA GLU A 83 -7.82 -10.65 -18.00
C GLU A 83 -6.36 -11.07 -18.14
N PHE A 84 -5.79 -11.71 -17.11
CA PHE A 84 -4.42 -12.19 -17.15
C PHE A 84 -4.22 -13.26 -18.22
N ALA A 85 -5.15 -14.23 -18.34
CA ALA A 85 -5.09 -15.26 -19.36
C ALA A 85 -5.24 -14.71 -20.79
N GLN A 86 -6.09 -13.70 -20.99
CA GLN A 86 -6.22 -13.01 -22.28
C GLN A 86 -4.93 -12.28 -22.66
N ALA A 87 -4.33 -11.57 -21.71
CA ALA A 87 -3.09 -10.83 -21.92
C ALA A 87 -1.90 -11.77 -22.21
N GLU A 88 -1.81 -12.91 -21.52
CA GLU A 88 -0.84 -13.98 -21.82
C GLU A 88 -1.02 -14.54 -23.24
N LYS A 89 -2.26 -14.85 -23.66
CA LYS A 89 -2.55 -15.31 -25.04
C LYS A 89 -2.13 -14.28 -26.09
N LEU A 90 -2.31 -12.98 -25.80
CA LEU A 90 -1.90 -11.92 -26.71
C LEU A 90 -0.37 -11.83 -26.82
N ARG A 91 0.34 -11.85 -25.68
CA ARG A 91 1.81 -11.80 -25.63
C ARG A 91 2.47 -12.99 -26.32
N ALA A 92 1.88 -14.18 -26.19
CA ALA A 92 2.36 -15.40 -26.84
C ALA A 92 2.43 -15.28 -28.38
N LYS A 93 1.59 -14.44 -29.01
CA LYS A 93 1.63 -14.19 -30.47
C LYS A 93 2.93 -13.50 -30.91
N TYR A 94 3.62 -12.83 -29.99
CA TYR A 94 4.89 -12.16 -30.22
C TYR A 94 6.09 -12.95 -29.70
N GLY A 95 5.89 -14.20 -29.26
CA GLY A 95 6.95 -15.03 -28.67
C GLY A 95 7.36 -14.61 -27.26
N GLU A 96 6.54 -13.78 -26.59
CA GLU A 96 6.81 -13.26 -25.25
C GLU A 96 5.74 -13.74 -24.25
N ARG A 97 6.01 -13.58 -22.94
CA ARG A 97 5.06 -13.86 -21.85
C ARG A 97 4.95 -12.66 -20.92
N ILE A 98 3.86 -12.55 -20.17
CA ILE A 98 3.74 -11.56 -19.10
C ILE A 98 4.46 -12.08 -17.86
N GLY A 99 4.27 -13.35 -17.53
CA GLY A 99 5.08 -14.12 -16.58
C GLY A 99 4.69 -13.99 -15.11
N TYR A 100 4.14 -12.86 -14.67
CA TYR A 100 3.76 -12.66 -13.27
C TYR A 100 2.62 -11.65 -13.13
N ARG A 101 1.83 -11.81 -12.05
CA ARG A 101 0.82 -10.83 -11.65
C ARG A 101 1.44 -9.66 -10.93
N ARG A 102 0.66 -8.59 -10.79
CA ARG A 102 1.01 -7.43 -9.97
C ARG A 102 -0.09 -7.17 -8.96
N PHE A 103 0.32 -6.77 -7.77
CA PHE A 103 -0.58 -6.50 -6.66
C PHE A 103 -0.31 -5.14 -6.02
N PRO A 104 -1.35 -4.43 -5.57
CA PRO A 104 -1.22 -3.11 -5.01
C PRO A 104 -0.64 -3.17 -3.59
N VAL A 105 0.38 -2.37 -3.35
CA VAL A 105 0.95 -2.13 -2.03
C VAL A 105 1.09 -0.63 -1.83
N GLN A 106 0.64 -0.11 -0.69
CA GLN A 106 0.71 1.31 -0.37
C GLN A 106 1.78 1.55 0.68
N VAL A 107 2.85 2.25 0.31
CA VAL A 107 3.92 2.66 1.23
C VAL A 107 3.58 4.06 1.74
N VAL A 108 3.33 4.20 3.03
CA VAL A 108 3.08 5.50 3.64
C VAL A 108 4.39 6.29 3.69
N GLY A 109 4.39 7.58 3.40
CA GLY A 109 5.55 8.46 3.63
C GLY A 109 5.16 9.65 4.49
N SER A 110 6.12 10.17 5.25
CA SER A 110 5.90 11.33 6.11
C SER A 110 7.09 12.29 6.11
N GLY A 111 6.81 13.59 6.24
CA GLY A 111 7.83 14.63 6.26
C GLY A 111 7.25 15.96 6.76
N SER A 112 8.07 16.99 6.87
CA SER A 112 7.61 18.33 7.29
C SER A 112 6.82 19.08 6.20
N ASN A 113 6.69 18.49 5.01
CA ASN A 113 5.87 18.93 3.89
C ASN A 113 5.60 17.75 2.95
N LEU A 114 4.75 17.94 1.94
CA LEU A 114 4.38 16.88 0.99
C LEU A 114 5.56 16.38 0.15
N SER A 115 6.47 17.26 -0.30
CA SER A 115 7.63 16.84 -1.09
C SER A 115 8.54 15.88 -0.32
N LEU A 116 8.87 16.22 0.93
CA LEU A 116 9.67 15.36 1.80
C LEU A 116 8.93 14.07 2.18
N ALA A 117 7.60 14.12 2.32
CA ALA A 117 6.81 12.91 2.54
C ALA A 117 6.82 11.97 1.33
N ILE A 118 6.85 12.51 0.11
CA ILE A 118 6.98 11.72 -1.12
C ILE A 118 8.38 11.11 -1.22
N GLU A 119 9.42 11.89 -0.94
CA GLU A 119 10.80 11.37 -0.89
C GLU A 119 10.92 10.23 0.13
N ASP A 120 10.37 10.40 1.35
CA ASP A 120 10.31 9.34 2.37
C ASP A 120 9.57 8.09 1.88
N ALA A 121 8.41 8.24 1.21
CA ALA A 121 7.67 7.10 0.66
C ALA A 121 8.49 6.34 -0.40
N VAL A 122 9.19 7.05 -1.27
CA VAL A 122 10.03 6.47 -2.33
C VAL A 122 11.23 5.75 -1.74
N ASP A 123 11.94 6.37 -0.80
CA ASP A 123 13.11 5.79 -0.13
C ASP A 123 12.72 4.51 0.64
N ARG A 124 11.59 4.55 1.33
CA ARG A 124 11.06 3.40 2.07
C ARG A 124 10.61 2.28 1.13
N ALA A 125 9.96 2.61 0.02
CA ALA A 125 9.58 1.62 -0.99
C ALA A 125 10.81 0.97 -1.64
N ALA A 126 11.85 1.75 -1.93
CA ALA A 126 13.12 1.24 -2.44
C ALA A 126 13.80 0.30 -1.41
N CYS A 127 13.88 0.72 -0.14
CA CYS A 127 14.46 -0.11 0.93
C CYS A 127 13.68 -1.40 1.17
N MET A 128 12.35 -1.34 1.11
CA MET A 128 11.47 -2.51 1.28
C MET A 128 11.65 -3.49 0.13
N THR A 129 11.58 -3.01 -1.12
CA THR A 129 11.51 -3.88 -2.31
C THR A 129 12.88 -4.29 -2.86
N GLY A 130 13.94 -3.55 -2.52
CA GLY A 130 15.27 -3.68 -3.12
C GLY A 130 15.39 -3.06 -4.52
N LEU A 131 14.34 -2.43 -5.05
CA LEU A 131 14.36 -1.70 -6.31
C LEU A 131 15.06 -0.35 -6.15
N CYS A 132 15.61 0.19 -7.24
CA CYS A 132 16.19 1.53 -7.19
C CYS A 132 15.10 2.62 -7.20
N HIS A 133 15.45 3.82 -6.72
CA HIS A 133 14.51 4.96 -6.65
C HIS A 133 13.84 5.28 -7.99
N GLU A 134 14.57 5.17 -9.10
CA GLU A 134 14.02 5.47 -10.43
C GLU A 134 12.98 4.43 -10.88
N GLU A 135 13.16 3.16 -10.52
CA GLU A 135 12.15 2.13 -10.74
C GLU A 135 10.91 2.37 -9.89
N ILE A 136 11.08 2.76 -8.62
CA ILE A 136 9.97 3.12 -7.74
C ILE A 136 9.17 4.30 -8.28
N LYS A 137 9.85 5.37 -8.69
CA LYS A 137 9.20 6.56 -9.29
C LYS A 137 8.48 6.20 -10.58
N ASN A 138 9.08 5.37 -11.43
CA ASN A 138 8.45 4.91 -12.66
C ASN A 138 7.20 4.07 -12.37
N LEU A 139 7.29 3.09 -11.45
CA LEU A 139 6.12 2.30 -11.02
C LEU A 139 5.02 3.19 -10.45
N GLY A 140 5.36 4.15 -9.59
CA GLY A 140 4.40 5.13 -9.05
C GLY A 140 3.77 6.04 -10.10
N THR A 141 4.36 6.13 -11.30
CA THR A 141 3.84 6.94 -12.42
C THR A 141 2.95 6.13 -13.36
N ILE A 142 3.37 4.91 -13.72
CA ILE A 142 2.70 4.12 -14.78
C ILE A 142 1.81 2.99 -14.24
N ALA A 143 2.05 2.56 -13.00
CA ALA A 143 1.43 1.39 -12.39
C ALA A 143 1.19 1.65 -10.89
N GLY A 144 0.74 2.85 -10.56
CA GLY A 144 0.63 3.34 -9.21
C GLY A 144 0.27 4.82 -9.15
N GLY A 145 0.37 5.39 -7.96
CA GLY A 145 0.10 6.80 -7.75
C GLY A 145 0.47 7.25 -6.34
N VAL A 146 0.67 8.55 -6.18
CA VAL A 146 0.81 9.20 -4.87
C VAL A 146 -0.49 9.89 -4.55
N ASP A 147 -1.02 9.60 -3.37
CA ASP A 147 -2.15 10.29 -2.78
C ASP A 147 -1.77 10.94 -1.45
N ILE A 148 -2.53 11.97 -1.07
CA ILE A 148 -2.30 12.74 0.14
C ILE A 148 -3.15 12.14 1.27
N GLY A 149 -2.51 11.71 2.35
CA GLY A 149 -3.19 11.45 3.62
C GLY A 149 -3.56 12.78 4.28
N ARG A 150 -2.53 13.54 4.66
CA ARG A 150 -2.65 14.85 5.30
C ARG A 150 -1.74 15.88 4.63
N THR A 151 -2.27 17.08 4.41
CA THR A 151 -1.52 18.19 3.77
C THR A 151 -0.30 18.66 4.56
N THR A 152 -0.24 18.39 5.86
CA THR A 152 0.90 18.73 6.73
C THR A 152 2.12 17.82 6.53
N GLY A 153 2.04 16.83 5.64
CA GLY A 153 3.19 16.01 5.23
C GLY A 153 3.00 14.52 5.49
N THR A 154 1.86 13.97 5.10
CA THR A 154 1.65 12.50 5.04
C THR A 154 1.06 12.12 3.70
N VAL A 155 1.68 11.15 3.03
CA VAL A 155 1.26 10.62 1.73
C VAL A 155 1.22 9.09 1.78
N TYR A 156 0.58 8.47 0.80
CA TYR A 156 0.75 7.04 0.53
C TYR A 156 1.01 6.81 -0.95
N LEU A 157 2.08 6.07 -1.24
CA LEU A 157 2.51 5.70 -2.57
C LEU A 157 1.98 4.30 -2.89
N THR A 158 0.98 4.23 -3.77
CA THR A 158 0.45 2.97 -4.30
C THR A 158 1.37 2.46 -5.40
N LEU A 159 1.82 1.21 -5.31
CA LEU A 159 2.64 0.52 -6.30
C LEU A 159 2.03 -0.83 -6.65
N MET A 160 1.83 -1.10 -7.94
CA MET A 160 1.51 -2.43 -8.45
C MET A 160 2.79 -3.27 -8.53
N LEU A 161 3.16 -3.92 -7.42
CA LEU A 161 4.38 -4.69 -7.30
C LEU A 161 4.26 -6.06 -7.98
N PRO A 162 5.28 -6.51 -8.73
CA PRO A 162 5.37 -7.86 -9.25
C PRO A 162 5.27 -8.94 -8.16
N GLU A 163 4.56 -10.02 -8.48
CA GLU A 163 4.40 -11.20 -7.61
C GLU A 163 5.74 -11.77 -7.08
N PRO A 164 6.85 -11.84 -7.85
CA PRO A 164 8.14 -12.25 -7.29
C PRO A 164 8.64 -11.36 -6.14
N ILE A 165 8.35 -10.05 -6.19
CA ILE A 165 8.71 -9.12 -5.12
C ILE A 165 7.78 -9.34 -3.91
N ILE A 166 6.48 -9.50 -4.13
CA ILE A 166 5.51 -9.85 -3.07
C ILE A 166 5.93 -11.13 -2.34
N ASN A 167 6.37 -12.15 -3.09
CA ASN A 167 6.86 -13.41 -2.54
C ASN A 167 8.14 -13.22 -1.71
N ALA A 168 9.09 -12.42 -2.20
CA ALA A 168 10.32 -12.12 -1.47
C ALA A 168 10.06 -11.35 -0.15
N LEU A 169 8.99 -10.54 -0.12
CA LEU A 169 8.53 -9.84 1.08
C LEU A 169 7.75 -10.73 2.05
N GLY A 170 7.38 -11.96 1.65
CA GLY A 170 6.54 -12.84 2.44
C GLY A 170 5.10 -12.36 2.59
N LEU A 171 4.59 -11.62 1.58
CA LEU A 171 3.25 -11.02 1.60
C LEU A 171 2.22 -11.79 0.77
N SER A 172 2.60 -12.88 0.11
CA SER A 172 1.76 -13.61 -0.84
C SER A 172 0.41 -14.02 -0.25
N ASP A 173 0.42 -14.70 0.89
CA ASP A 173 -0.80 -15.18 1.54
C ASP A 173 -1.77 -14.04 1.87
N LEU A 174 -1.24 -12.89 2.31
CA LEU A 174 -2.04 -11.71 2.67
C LEU A 174 -2.66 -11.05 1.44
N VAL A 175 -1.89 -10.96 0.36
CA VAL A 175 -2.33 -10.38 -0.90
C VAL A 175 -3.39 -11.26 -1.56
N HIS A 176 -3.19 -12.58 -1.61
CA HIS A 176 -4.17 -13.53 -2.15
C HIS A 176 -5.44 -13.57 -1.30
N GLN A 177 -5.32 -13.51 0.04
CA GLN A 177 -6.49 -13.41 0.92
C GLN A 177 -7.35 -12.16 0.61
N LEU A 178 -6.75 -11.05 0.17
CA LEU A 178 -7.47 -9.81 -0.10
C LEU A 178 -8.03 -9.70 -1.52
N TYR A 179 -7.41 -10.35 -2.51
CA TYR A 179 -7.64 -10.03 -3.91
C TYR A 179 -8.04 -11.20 -4.81
N ASP A 180 -7.88 -12.44 -4.36
CA ASP A 180 -8.40 -13.63 -5.06
C ASP A 180 -9.87 -13.88 -4.68
#